data_AF-A0A1F2S407-F1
#
_entry.id   AF-A0A1F2S407-F1
#
_cell.length_a   1.000
_cell.length_b   1.000
_cell.length_c   1.000
_cell.angle_alpha   90.00
_cell.angle_beta   90.00
_cell.angle_gamma   90.00
#
_symmetry.space_group_name_H-M   'P 1'
#
loop_
_entity.id
_entity.type
_entity.pdbx_description
1 polymer ?
#
loop_
_entity_poly.entity_id
_entity_poly.type
_entity_poly.pdbx_seq_one_letter_code
_entity_poly.pdbx_strand_id
1 'polypeptide(L)'
;MDERQFFTEKPEQRPARLQCPRCRRTGDYSIRWMRRTKKAQVPSGADERDRAMFAKVKDHLVRIDNDVTCKVCGKRFEFPSHRGLIFLEEFEGLPNDDDEEEEH
;
A
#
# COMPACT_ATOMS: atom_id res chain seq x y z
N MET A 1 -0.36 -21.53 -3.71
CA MET A 1 -1.48 -20.84 -4.41
C MET A 1 -1.01 -19.45 -4.85
N ASP A 2 -1.69 -18.73 -5.77
CA ASP A 2 -1.31 -17.34 -6.12
C ASP A 2 -1.53 -16.42 -4.90
N GLU A 3 -0.46 -15.80 -4.39
CA GLU A 3 -0.47 -14.95 -3.18
C GLU A 3 -1.45 -13.77 -3.26
N ARG A 4 -1.85 -13.37 -4.48
CA ARG A 4 -2.85 -12.31 -4.69
C ARG A 4 -4.25 -12.68 -4.26
N GLN A 5 -4.56 -13.97 -4.09
CA GLN A 5 -5.90 -14.42 -3.69
C GLN A 5 -6.18 -14.18 -2.21
N PHE A 6 -5.14 -14.01 -1.38
CA PHE A 6 -5.26 -13.76 0.07
C PHE A 6 -5.60 -12.30 0.41
N PHE A 7 -5.51 -11.38 -0.57
CA PHE A 7 -5.74 -9.95 -0.33
C PHE A 7 -6.98 -9.44 -1.03
N THR A 8 -7.64 -8.49 -0.38
CA THR A 8 -8.62 -7.62 -1.01
C THR A 8 -7.89 -6.37 -1.48
N GLU A 9 -7.78 -6.21 -2.80
CA GLU A 9 -7.16 -5.05 -3.42
C GLU A 9 -8.22 -3.97 -3.64
N LYS A 10 -8.06 -2.82 -2.98
CA LYS A 10 -8.92 -1.65 -3.17
C LYS A 10 -8.11 -0.49 -3.75
N PRO A 11 -8.48 0.06 -4.93
CA PRO A 11 -7.83 1.25 -5.45
C PRO A 11 -8.20 2.45 -4.58
N GLU A 12 -7.20 3.23 -4.19
CA GLU A 12 -7.35 4.42 -3.35
C GLU A 12 -6.58 5.58 -3.97
N GLN A 13 -7.14 6.79 -3.94
CA GLN A 13 -6.43 7.99 -4.40
C GLN A 13 -6.09 8.85 -3.20
N ARG A 14 -4.81 9.15 -2.99
CA ARG A 14 -4.34 9.97 -1.87
C ARG A 14 -3.64 11.22 -2.39
N PRO A 15 -4.00 12.42 -1.87
CA PRO A 15 -3.28 13.64 -2.20
C PRO A 15 -1.87 13.60 -1.59
N ALA A 16 -0.88 14.08 -2.34
CA ALA A 16 0.48 14.23 -1.87
C ALA A 16 1.08 15.55 -2.35
N ARG A 17 1.75 16.22 -1.42
CA ARG A 17 2.52 17.43 -1.72
C ARG A 17 3.88 17.04 -2.25
N LEU A 18 4.13 17.36 -3.51
CA LEU A 18 5.40 17.11 -4.16
C LEU A 18 6.05 18.38 -4.64
N GLN A 19 7.36 18.46 -4.45
CA GLN A 19 8.20 19.48 -5.05
C GLN A 19 8.80 18.99 -6.36
N CYS A 20 8.55 19.71 -7.45
CA CYS A 20 9.15 19.38 -8.74
C CYS A 20 10.67 19.61 -8.69
N PRO A 21 11.52 18.63 -9.01
CA PRO A 21 12.99 18.80 -8.99
C PRO A 21 13.49 19.79 -10.05
N ARG A 22 12.68 20.06 -11.09
CA ARG A 22 13.06 20.94 -12.20
C ARG A 22 12.75 22.41 -11.93
N CYS A 23 11.53 22.72 -11.49
CA CYS A 23 11.09 24.10 -11.24
C CYS A 23 11.02 24.46 -9.75
N ARG A 24 11.31 23.51 -8.85
CA ARG A 24 11.28 23.63 -7.39
C ARG A 24 9.95 24.09 -6.79
N ARG A 25 8.87 24.06 -7.58
CA ARG A 25 7.52 24.36 -7.10
C ARG A 25 6.89 23.17 -6.42
N THR A 26 6.30 23.42 -5.26
CA THR A 26 5.48 22.47 -4.52
C THR A 26 4.05 22.53 -5.04
N GLY A 27 3.47 21.37 -5.31
CA GLY A 27 2.07 21.25 -5.73
C GLY A 27 1.41 20.03 -5.11
N ASP A 28 0.09 20.01 -5.15
CA ASP A 28 -0.73 18.89 -4.67
C ASP A 28 -1.09 17.96 -5.85
N TYR A 29 -0.78 16.68 -5.69
CA TYR A 29 -0.95 15.65 -6.73
C TYR A 29 -1.71 14.46 -6.15
N SER A 30 -2.71 13.97 -6.88
CA SER A 30 -3.45 12.76 -6.51
C SER A 30 -2.65 11.53 -6.96
N ILE A 31 -2.15 10.75 -6.01
CA ILE A 31 -1.46 9.49 -6.28
C ILE A 31 -2.46 8.34 -6.20
N ARG A 32 -2.40 7.39 -7.13
CA ARG A 32 -3.08 6.11 -6.95
C ARG A 32 -2.26 5.16 -6.09
N TRP A 33 -2.92 4.68 -5.06
CA TRP A 33 -2.49 3.64 -4.16
C TRP A 33 -3.39 2.43 -4.34
N MET A 34 -2.87 1.26 -4.02
CA MET A 34 -3.61 0.01 -3.94
C MET A 34 -3.51 -0.47 -2.51
N ARG A 35 -4.64 -0.41 -1.80
CA ARG A 35 -4.75 -0.97 -0.46
C ARG A 35 -4.91 -2.46 -0.58
N ARG A 36 -3.96 -3.19 -0.02
CA ARG A 36 -3.99 -4.64 0.11
C ARG A 36 -4.34 -4.95 1.54
N THR A 37 -5.59 -5.36 1.75
CA THR A 37 -6.09 -5.79 3.06
C THR A 37 -6.12 -7.31 3.09
N LYS A 38 -5.53 -7.92 4.12
CA LYS A 38 -5.58 -9.35 4.38
C LYS A 38 -7.05 -9.78 4.48
N LYS A 39 -7.45 -10.81 3.74
CA LYS A 39 -8.80 -11.38 3.87
C LYS A 39 -8.92 -12.10 5.20
N ALA A 40 -10.13 -12.21 5.76
CA ALA A 40 -10.35 -12.95 7.01
C ALA A 40 -10.18 -14.47 6.86
N GLN A 41 -10.29 -15.01 5.63
CA GLN A 41 -10.22 -16.46 5.38
C GLN A 41 -9.08 -16.81 4.42
N VAL A 42 -8.40 -17.90 4.75
CA VAL A 42 -7.43 -18.55 3.87
C VAL A 42 -8.20 -19.32 2.78
N PRO A 43 -7.90 -19.17 1.48
CA PRO A 43 -8.58 -19.89 0.41
C PRO A 43 -8.59 -21.40 0.64
N SER A 44 -9.73 -22.03 0.36
CA SER A 44 -9.91 -23.48 0.47
C SER A 44 -8.90 -24.20 -0.43
N GLY A 45 -7.90 -24.84 0.18
CA GLY A 45 -6.78 -25.50 -0.51
C GLY A 45 -5.40 -24.87 -0.26
N ALA A 46 -5.29 -23.92 0.67
CA ALA A 46 -4.00 -23.39 1.10
C ALA A 46 -3.18 -24.42 1.88
N ASP A 47 -1.94 -24.63 1.44
CA ASP A 47 -0.96 -25.46 2.12
C ASP A 47 -0.43 -24.78 3.40
N GLU A 48 0.31 -25.51 4.22
CA GLU A 48 0.91 -24.99 5.47
C GLU A 48 1.83 -23.78 5.22
N ARG A 49 2.48 -23.71 4.06
CA ARG A 49 3.29 -22.56 3.63
C ARG A 49 2.45 -21.30 3.40
N ASP A 50 1.31 -21.44 2.75
CA ASP A 50 0.38 -20.34 2.48
C ASP A 50 -0.22 -19.81 3.80
N ARG A 51 -0.53 -20.69 4.75
CA ARG A 51 -0.95 -20.31 6.11
C ARG A 51 0.12 -19.51 6.86
N ALA A 52 1.38 -19.93 6.78
CA ALA A 52 2.50 -19.23 7.41
C ALA A 52 2.77 -17.84 6.78
N MET A 53 2.59 -17.70 5.45
CA MET A 53 2.67 -16.39 4.78
C MET A 53 1.50 -15.48 5.18
N PHE A 54 0.29 -16.03 5.24
CA PHE A 54 -0.91 -15.31 5.64
C PHE A 54 -0.84 -14.82 7.11
N ALA A 55 -0.21 -15.57 8.01
CA ALA A 55 0.02 -15.11 9.39
C ALA A 55 0.99 -13.92 9.44
N LYS A 56 1.97 -13.85 8.55
CA LYS A 56 3.02 -12.81 8.57
C LYS A 56 2.67 -11.55 7.80
N VAL A 57 1.73 -11.63 6.85
CA VAL A 57 1.43 -10.50 5.99
C VAL A 57 0.53 -9.49 6.70
N LYS A 58 0.95 -8.22 6.66
CA LYS A 58 0.21 -7.09 7.21
C LYS A 58 -0.52 -6.32 6.12
N ASP A 59 -1.53 -5.56 6.52
CA ASP A 59 -2.20 -4.63 5.62
C ASP A 59 -1.26 -3.51 5.20
N HIS A 60 -1.22 -3.24 3.90
CA HIS A 60 -0.30 -2.25 3.35
C HIS A 60 -0.89 -1.56 2.12
N LEU A 61 -0.40 -0.35 1.88
CA LEU A 61 -0.64 0.45 0.70
C LEU A 61 0.57 0.30 -0.23
N VAL A 62 0.30 -0.08 -1.48
CA VAL A 62 1.30 -0.10 -2.55
C VAL A 62 1.03 1.07 -3.47
N ARG A 63 2.05 1.90 -3.71
CA ARG A 63 1.94 2.99 -4.67
C ARG A 63 1.93 2.42 -6.09
N ILE A 64 0.92 2.79 -6.88
CA ILE A 64 0.79 2.35 -8.28
C ILE A 64 1.44 3.35 -9.23
N ASP A 65 1.29 4.65 -8.95
CA ASP A 65 1.91 5.69 -9.78
C ASP A 65 3.42 5.84 -9.47
N ASN A 66 4.24 5.81 -10.52
CA ASN A 66 5.69 5.98 -10.42
C ASN A 66 6.13 7.40 -10.79
N ASP A 67 5.40 8.06 -11.69
CA ASP A 67 5.70 9.41 -12.17
C ASP A 67 4.48 10.33 -12.13
N VAL A 68 4.75 11.64 -12.02
CA VAL A 68 3.72 12.68 -12.14
C VAL A 68 4.19 13.75 -13.10
N THR A 69 3.22 14.36 -13.79
CA THR A 69 3.49 15.54 -14.62
C THR A 69 3.34 16.79 -13.79
N CYS A 70 4.39 17.60 -13.71
CA CYS A 70 4.33 18.88 -13.00
C CYS A 70 3.28 19.79 -13.64
N LYS A 71 2.31 20.26 -12.85
CA LYS A 71 1.24 21.18 -13.30
C LYS A 71 1.77 22.53 -13.81
N VAL A 72 3.03 22.88 -13.49
CA VAL A 72 3.57 24.21 -13.79
C VAL A 72 4.61 24.24 -14.89
N CYS A 73 5.51 23.25 -14.95
CA CYS A 73 6.49 23.17 -16.05
C CYS A 73 6.18 22.06 -17.07
N GLY A 74 5.12 21.26 -16.86
CA GLY A 74 4.74 20.17 -17.75
C GLY A 74 5.73 19.00 -17.81
N LYS A 75 6.81 19.03 -17.03
CA LYS A 75 7.81 17.96 -17.03
C LYS A 75 7.35 16.79 -16.14
N ARG A 76 7.45 15.58 -16.66
CA ARG A 76 7.30 14.34 -15.89
C ARG A 76 8.50 14.16 -14.96
N PHE A 77 8.24 13.77 -13.72
CA PHE A 77 9.26 13.40 -12.75
C PHE A 77 8.77 12.23 -11.91
N GLU A 78 9.69 11.37 -11.50
CA GLU A 78 9.41 10.25 -10.62
C GLU A 78 9.15 10.74 -9.18
N PHE A 79 8.31 10.01 -8.46
CA PHE A 79 8.07 10.28 -7.05
C PHE A 79 9.38 10.18 -6.26
N PRO A 80 9.85 11.25 -5.58
CA PRO A 80 11.13 11.24 -4.86
C PRO A 80 11.10 10.33 -3.63
N SER A 81 9.90 10.00 -3.13
CA SER A 81 9.72 9.13 -1.96
C SER A 81 10.02 7.67 -2.33
N HIS A 82 11.13 7.16 -1.81
CA HIS A 82 11.53 5.74 -1.85
C HIS A 82 10.56 4.79 -1.13
N ARG A 83 9.60 5.31 -0.34
CA ARG A 83 8.52 4.51 0.25
C ARG A 83 7.41 4.27 -0.78
N GLY A 84 7.61 3.23 -1.62
CA GLY A 84 6.58 2.66 -2.51
C GLY A 84 5.62 1.71 -1.80
N LEU A 85 5.90 1.38 -0.54
CA LEU A 85 5.09 0.56 0.34
C LEU A 85 4.95 1.27 1.69
N ILE A 86 3.72 1.37 2.18
CA ILE A 86 3.40 1.93 3.50
C ILE A 86 2.53 0.89 4.21
N PHE A 87 2.96 0.42 5.38
CA PHE A 87 2.09 -0.40 6.23
C PHE A 87 0.99 0.48 6.81
N LEU A 88 -0.26 -0.01 6.84
CA LEU A 88 -1.36 0.76 7.42
C LEU A 88 -1.08 1.08 8.90
N GLU A 89 -0.40 0.18 9.62
CA GLU A 89 0.05 0.33 11.00
C GLU A 89 1.06 1.48 11.21
N GLU A 90 1.89 1.84 10.22
CA GLU A 90 2.78 3.02 10.32
C GLU A 90 2.02 4.32 10.04
N PHE A 91 0.88 4.25 9.37
CA PHE A 91 0.05 5.41 9.03
C PHE A 91 -0.97 5.73 10.13
N GLU A 92 -1.53 4.71 10.76
CA GLU A 92 -2.44 4.79 11.90
C GLU A 92 -1.68 4.26 13.10
N GLY A 93 -1.16 5.16 13.96
CA GLY A 93 -0.38 4.81 15.15
C GLY A 93 -1.20 4.12 16.25
N LEU A 94 -1.91 3.04 15.91
CA LEU A 94 -2.63 2.16 16.81
C LEU A 94 -2.47 0.71 16.34
N PRO A 95 -2.13 -0.23 17.26
CA PRO A 95 -2.10 -1.65 16.96
C PRO A 95 -3.52 -2.09 16.56
N ASN A 96 -3.66 -2.68 15.37
CA ASN A 96 -4.81 -3.54 15.10
C ASN A 96 -4.51 -4.88 15.77
N ASP A 97 -4.99 -4.96 16.99
CA ASP A 97 -5.23 -6.17 17.77
C ASP A 97 -6.35 -6.96 17.06
N ASP A 98 -5.98 -7.89 16.18
CA ASP A 98 -6.88 -8.93 15.67
C ASP A 98 -6.03 -10.11 15.14
N ASP A 99 -5.45 -10.87 16.08
CA ASP A 99 -5.46 -12.34 16.13
C ASP A 99 -4.77 -12.79 17.45
N GLU A 100 -5.24 -12.24 18.58
CA GLU A 100 -5.32 -13.03 19.81
C GLU A 100 -6.75 -13.62 19.80
N GLU A 101 -6.90 -14.85 20.31
CA GLU A 101 -8.11 -15.69 20.35
C GLU A 101 -8.22 -16.81 19.26
N GLU A 102 -7.42 -17.88 19.41
CA GLU A 102 -8.02 -19.16 19.81
C GLU A 102 -7.03 -20.00 20.66
N GLU A 103 -7.20 -19.76 21.95
CA GLU A 103 -6.96 -20.55 23.15
C GLU A 103 -7.19 -22.07 23.05
N HIS A 104 -6.37 -22.81 23.81
CA HIS A 104 -6.51 -24.19 24.33
C HIS A 104 -5.70 -25.33 23.69
#